data_AF-A0A4Y2PLJ1-F1
#
_entry.id   AF-A0A4Y2PLJ1-F1
#
_cell.length_a   1.000
_cell.length_b   1.000
_cell.length_c   1.000
_cell.angle_alpha   90.00
_cell.angle_beta   90.00
_cell.angle_gamma   90.00
#
_symmetry.space_group_name_H-M   'P 1'
#
loop_
_entity.id
_entity.type
_entity.pdbx_description
1 polymer ?
#
loop_
_entity_poly.entity_id
_entity_poly.type
_entity_poly.pdbx_seq_one_letter_code
_entity_poly.pdbx_strand_id
1 'polypeptide(L)'
;MTEMEGKFEELLAFMKEMKEGQEEMKQRQEDMQTNILNVIITKVDAIVEKVEKNEERLGKVERKFDTIEEKFDAIEDKVDTIQQNFGKLEQEIDKLKKVERIHEGFEDYTENRIQNSREPEIIKNVPVIAKPSMKLSTYDGKTSWQVYKTQFSIIAEANGSGSITKARQLAASLRAETADILRTIPEDQQLNFEILSSALELRFDEKCFKDYSRLQLKTHQQRPNETLQELAMDIERLSHLAFSDCSTEVRETSPLQYLIDSARDLEIQKAL
;
A
#
# COMPACT_ATOMS: atom_id res chain seq x y z
N MET A 1 -87.20 50.40 54.49
CA MET A 1 -86.75 51.09 53.26
C MET A 1 -85.24 50.98 53.15
N THR A 2 -84.51 51.42 54.19
CA THR A 2 -83.05 51.35 54.32
C THR A 2 -82.38 49.97 54.16
N GLU A 3 -82.98 48.87 54.64
CA GLU A 3 -82.39 47.53 54.49
C GLU A 3 -82.45 46.98 53.05
N MET A 4 -83.48 47.37 52.29
CA MET A 4 -83.67 46.92 50.91
C MET A 4 -82.71 47.65 49.96
N GLU A 5 -82.45 48.94 50.22
CA GLU A 5 -81.46 49.74 49.50
C GLU A 5 -80.04 49.19 49.70
N GLY A 6 -79.67 48.80 50.94
CA GLY A 6 -78.38 48.17 51.22
C GLY A 6 -78.16 46.85 50.45
N LYS A 7 -79.17 45.96 50.41
CA LYS A 7 -79.10 44.71 49.64
C LYS A 7 -79.00 44.95 48.12
N PHE A 8 -79.58 46.04 47.62
CA PHE A 8 -79.48 46.41 46.21
C PHE A 8 -78.09 46.93 45.84
N GLU A 9 -77.45 47.73 46.71
CA GLU A 9 -76.06 48.15 46.51
C GLU A 9 -75.08 46.98 46.58
N GLU A 10 -75.25 46.05 47.51
CA GLU A 10 -74.44 44.83 47.55
C GLU A 10 -74.56 44.01 46.27
N LEU A 11 -75.77 43.89 45.71
CA LEU A 11 -76.00 43.21 44.44
C LEU A 11 -75.31 43.92 43.26
N LEU A 12 -75.32 45.26 43.24
CA LEU A 12 -74.64 46.05 42.23
C LEU A 12 -73.11 45.91 42.31
N ALA A 13 -72.55 45.93 43.52
CA ALA A 13 -71.13 45.67 43.75
C ALA A 13 -70.73 44.27 43.26
N PHE A 14 -71.51 43.25 43.62
CA PHE A 14 -71.29 41.87 43.16
C PHE A 14 -71.37 41.73 41.63
N MET A 15 -72.35 42.37 40.98
CA MET A 15 -72.45 42.37 39.52
C MET A 15 -71.26 43.06 38.84
N LYS A 16 -70.71 44.12 39.45
CA LYS A 16 -69.53 44.81 38.94
C LYS A 16 -68.28 43.92 39.04
N GLU A 17 -68.04 43.33 40.20
CA GLU A 17 -66.93 42.38 40.41
C GLU A 17 -67.03 41.18 39.46
N MET A 18 -68.25 40.65 39.24
CA MET A 18 -68.46 39.55 38.29
C MET A 18 -68.09 39.93 36.85
N LYS A 19 -68.47 41.14 36.40
CA LYS A 19 -68.10 41.64 35.07
C LYS A 19 -66.59 41.83 34.94
N GLU A 20 -65.95 42.40 35.96
CA GLU A 20 -64.49 42.58 35.99
C GLU A 20 -63.78 41.22 35.94
N GLY A 21 -64.22 40.24 36.73
CA GLY A 21 -63.68 38.88 36.70
C GLY A 21 -63.88 38.15 35.38
N GLN A 22 -64.99 38.40 34.67
CA GLN A 22 -65.22 37.88 33.31
C GLN A 22 -64.26 38.48 32.29
N GLU A 23 -64.04 39.79 32.35
CA GLU A 23 -63.12 40.49 31.43
C GLU A 23 -61.66 40.04 31.68
N GLU A 24 -61.24 39.91 32.93
CA GLU A 24 -59.93 39.34 33.27
C GLU A 24 -59.78 37.89 32.78
N MET A 25 -60.84 37.07 32.91
CA MET A 25 -60.81 35.69 32.43
C MET A 25 -60.64 35.64 30.91
N LYS A 26 -61.33 36.52 30.19
CA LYS A 26 -61.21 36.64 28.74
C LYS A 26 -59.81 37.13 28.33
N GLN A 27 -59.27 38.13 29.02
CA GLN A 27 -57.90 38.61 28.77
C GLN A 27 -56.87 37.51 29.03
N ARG A 28 -56.97 36.76 30.13
CA ARG A 28 -56.07 35.62 30.41
C ARG A 28 -56.14 34.55 29.33
N GLN A 29 -57.32 34.32 28.75
CA GLN A 29 -57.49 33.39 27.63
C GLN A 29 -56.81 33.91 26.35
N GLU A 30 -56.98 35.20 26.01
CA GLU A 30 -56.33 35.83 24.86
C GLU A 30 -54.80 35.86 25.01
N ASP A 31 -54.29 36.14 26.21
CA ASP A 31 -52.85 36.10 26.50
C ASP A 31 -52.29 34.68 26.37
N MET A 32 -53.02 33.67 26.87
CA MET A 32 -52.65 32.27 26.72
C MET A 32 -52.62 31.84 25.25
N GLN A 33 -53.61 32.26 24.46
CA GLN A 33 -53.65 31.98 23.02
C GLN A 33 -52.48 32.63 22.29
N THR A 34 -52.18 33.90 22.60
CA THR A 34 -51.04 34.64 22.05
C THR A 34 -49.71 33.95 22.38
N ASN A 35 -49.53 33.52 23.63
CA ASN A 35 -48.31 32.82 24.06
C ASN A 35 -48.13 31.48 23.36
N ILE A 36 -49.20 30.69 23.23
CA ILE A 36 -49.18 29.42 22.49
C ILE A 36 -48.82 29.68 21.03
N LEU A 37 -49.43 30.68 20.40
CA LEU A 37 -49.17 31.03 19.01
C LEU A 37 -47.71 31.44 18.80
N ASN A 38 -47.15 32.29 19.67
CA ASN A 38 -45.75 32.70 19.60
C ASN A 38 -44.78 31.51 19.75
N VAL A 39 -45.06 30.58 20.67
CA VAL A 39 -44.25 29.36 20.82
C VAL A 39 -44.33 28.48 19.57
N ILE A 40 -45.50 28.41 18.93
CA ILE A 40 -45.65 27.65 17.67
C ILE A 40 -44.86 28.33 16.55
N ILE A 41 -45.01 29.64 16.36
CA ILE A 41 -44.30 30.41 15.32
C ILE A 41 -42.80 30.22 15.46
N THR A 42 -42.25 30.45 16.66
CA THR A 42 -40.80 30.28 16.89
C THR A 42 -40.29 28.87 16.61
N LYS A 43 -41.07 27.83 16.94
CA LYS A 43 -40.72 26.44 16.61
C LYS A 43 -40.82 26.15 15.12
N VAL A 44 -41.82 26.70 14.43
CA VAL A 44 -41.99 26.56 12.99
C VAL A 44 -40.83 27.23 12.26
N ASP A 45 -40.44 28.44 12.64
CA ASP A 45 -39.28 29.14 12.06
C ASP A 45 -38.00 28.31 12.20
N ALA A 46 -37.76 27.74 13.38
CA ALA A 46 -36.62 26.87 13.62
C ALA A 46 -36.67 25.56 12.82
N ILE A 47 -37.86 25.06 12.46
CA ILE A 47 -38.02 23.91 11.57
C ILE A 47 -37.70 24.32 10.12
N VAL A 48 -38.20 25.47 9.66
CA VAL A 48 -37.95 25.99 8.31
C VAL A 48 -36.45 26.17 8.08
N GLU A 49 -35.73 26.79 9.02
CA GLU A 49 -34.27 26.97 8.91
C GLU A 49 -33.53 25.62 8.80
N LYS A 50 -33.96 24.61 9.56
CA LYS A 50 -33.39 23.26 9.47
C LYS A 50 -33.69 22.56 8.15
N VAL A 51 -34.87 22.80 7.58
CA VAL A 51 -35.27 22.26 6.27
C VAL A 51 -34.43 22.90 5.17
N GLU A 52 -34.27 24.22 5.15
CA GLU A 52 -33.41 24.94 4.19
C GLU A 52 -31.97 24.41 4.25
N LYS A 53 -31.41 24.25 5.45
CA LYS A 53 -30.07 23.67 5.63
C LYS A 53 -29.97 22.23 5.12
N ASN A 54 -31.04 21.45 5.23
CA ASN A 54 -31.07 20.09 4.69
C ASN A 54 -31.17 20.08 3.16
N GLU A 55 -31.94 20.99 2.56
CA GLU A 55 -32.00 21.16 1.10
C GLU A 55 -30.63 21.54 0.53
N GLU A 56 -29.90 22.47 1.17
CA GLU A 56 -28.53 22.79 0.77
C GLU A 56 -27.59 21.59 0.84
N ARG A 57 -27.73 20.75 1.88
CA ARG A 57 -26.93 19.53 2.03
C ARG A 57 -27.28 18.51 0.96
N LEU A 58 -28.56 18.37 0.61
CA LEU A 58 -29.02 17.48 -0.45
C LEU A 58 -28.45 17.92 -1.80
N GLY A 59 -28.49 19.21 -2.13
CA GLY A 59 -27.88 19.74 -3.35
C GLY A 59 -26.35 19.61 -3.41
N LYS A 60 -25.66 19.47 -2.26
CA LYS A 60 -24.23 19.09 -2.23
C LYS A 60 -24.02 17.59 -2.49
N VAL A 61 -24.97 16.75 -2.10
CA VAL A 61 -24.92 15.30 -2.34
C VAL A 61 -25.20 15.01 -3.82
N GLU A 62 -26.21 15.64 -4.41
CA GLU A 62 -26.53 15.52 -5.84
C GLU A 62 -25.32 15.86 -6.71
N ARG A 63 -24.67 17.00 -6.48
CA ARG A 63 -23.43 17.36 -7.21
C ARG A 63 -22.29 16.36 -7.06
N LYS A 64 -22.17 15.71 -5.89
CA LYS A 64 -21.18 14.65 -5.70
C LYS A 64 -21.55 13.39 -6.48
N PHE A 65 -22.84 13.12 -6.63
CA PHE A 65 -23.35 12.02 -7.44
C PHE A 65 -23.04 12.26 -8.91
N ASP A 66 -23.29 13.47 -9.43
CA ASP A 66 -22.92 13.85 -10.81
C ASP A 66 -21.41 13.63 -11.06
N THR A 67 -20.56 14.05 -10.11
CA THR A 67 -19.11 13.85 -10.20
C THR A 67 -18.71 12.36 -10.17
N ILE A 68 -19.49 11.53 -9.47
CA ILE A 68 -19.25 10.08 -9.41
C ILE A 68 -19.66 9.43 -10.73
N GLU A 69 -20.79 9.83 -11.31
CA GLU A 69 -21.23 9.36 -12.63
C GLU A 69 -20.17 9.65 -13.69
N GLU A 70 -19.67 10.90 -13.78
CA GLU A 70 -18.61 11.26 -14.73
C GLU A 70 -17.33 10.42 -14.55
N LYS A 71 -16.98 10.09 -13.30
CA LYS A 71 -15.83 9.22 -13.02
C LYS A 71 -16.09 7.76 -13.40
N PHE A 72 -17.34 7.31 -13.29
CA PHE A 72 -17.73 5.97 -13.67
C PHE A 72 -17.63 5.80 -15.19
N ASP A 73 -18.15 6.77 -15.95
CA ASP A 73 -18.02 6.81 -17.41
C ASP A 73 -16.54 6.77 -17.83
N ALA A 74 -15.69 7.59 -17.20
CA ALA A 74 -14.26 7.60 -17.47
C ALA A 74 -13.53 6.29 -17.09
N ILE A 75 -14.07 5.53 -16.13
CA ILE A 75 -13.55 4.20 -15.77
C ILE A 75 -13.98 3.18 -16.82
N GLU A 76 -15.23 3.24 -17.28
CA GLU A 76 -15.76 2.37 -18.34
C GLU A 76 -14.91 2.50 -19.62
N ASP A 77 -14.62 3.73 -20.07
CA ASP A 77 -13.75 4.00 -21.22
C ASP A 77 -12.33 3.40 -21.06
N LYS A 78 -11.77 3.48 -19.85
CA LYS A 78 -10.46 2.90 -19.54
C LYS A 78 -10.49 1.38 -19.54
N VAL A 79 -11.57 0.79 -19.02
CA VAL A 79 -11.77 -0.67 -19.04
C VAL A 79 -11.86 -1.17 -20.48
N ASP A 80 -12.62 -0.49 -21.33
CA ASP A 80 -12.71 -0.81 -22.76
C ASP A 80 -11.35 -0.73 -23.44
N THR A 81 -10.57 0.30 -23.14
CA THR A 81 -9.21 0.46 -23.66
C THR A 81 -8.29 -0.70 -23.21
N ILE A 82 -8.37 -1.10 -21.95
CA ILE A 82 -7.60 -2.22 -21.40
C ILE A 82 -8.00 -3.54 -22.09
N GLN A 83 -9.31 -3.79 -22.26
CA GLN A 83 -9.81 -4.98 -22.94
C GLN A 83 -9.29 -5.06 -24.39
N GLN A 84 -9.30 -3.94 -25.12
CA GLN A 84 -8.74 -3.88 -26.47
C GLN A 84 -7.23 -4.18 -26.50
N ASN A 85 -6.48 -3.64 -25.55
CA ASN A 85 -5.04 -3.87 -25.45
C ASN A 85 -4.72 -5.32 -25.09
N PHE A 86 -5.51 -5.93 -24.21
CA PHE A 86 -5.37 -7.34 -23.84
C PHE A 86 -5.60 -8.24 -25.06
N GLY A 87 -6.64 -7.98 -25.85
CA GLY A 87 -6.89 -8.72 -27.10
C GLY A 87 -5.74 -8.60 -28.12
N LYS A 88 -5.05 -7.45 -28.20
CA LYS A 88 -3.84 -7.30 -29.02
C LYS A 88 -2.67 -8.11 -28.47
N LEU A 89 -2.49 -8.13 -27.15
CA LEU A 89 -1.42 -8.89 -26.51
C LEU A 89 -1.61 -10.41 -26.68
N GLU A 90 -2.85 -10.91 -26.58
CA GLU A 90 -3.18 -12.30 -26.88
C GLU A 90 -2.75 -12.70 -28.30
N GLN A 91 -3.00 -11.84 -29.30
CA GLN A 91 -2.57 -12.09 -30.68
C GLN A 91 -1.04 -12.13 -30.84
N GLU A 92 -0.29 -11.27 -30.14
CA GLU A 92 1.17 -11.29 -30.17
C GLU A 92 1.75 -12.53 -29.48
N ILE A 93 1.18 -12.93 -28.34
CA ILE A 93 1.54 -14.19 -27.64
C ILE A 93 1.34 -15.39 -28.56
N ASP A 94 0.24 -15.43 -29.32
CA ASP A 94 -0.01 -16.50 -30.29
C ASP A 94 1.01 -16.54 -31.43
N LYS A 95 1.58 -15.40 -31.84
CA LYS A 95 2.69 -15.36 -32.80
C LYS A 95 3.97 -15.92 -32.19
N LEU A 96 4.29 -15.57 -30.94
CA LEU A 96 5.48 -16.06 -30.24
C LEU A 96 5.46 -17.58 -30.04
N LYS A 97 4.30 -18.16 -29.70
CA LYS A 97 4.13 -19.63 -29.63
C LYS A 97 4.47 -20.35 -30.94
N LYS A 98 4.34 -19.68 -32.10
CA LYS A 98 4.76 -20.27 -33.39
C LYS A 98 6.28 -20.35 -33.51
N VAL A 99 7.00 -19.38 -32.95
CA VAL A 99 8.48 -19.36 -32.94
C VAL A 99 9.04 -20.42 -32.00
N GLU A 100 8.42 -20.62 -30.85
CA GLU A 100 8.79 -21.68 -29.89
C GLU A 100 8.75 -23.08 -30.54
N ARG A 101 7.70 -23.40 -31.31
CA ARG A 101 7.63 -24.67 -32.05
C ARG A 101 8.74 -24.85 -33.10
N ILE A 102 9.24 -23.76 -33.68
CA ILE A 102 10.38 -23.82 -34.60
C ILE A 102 11.67 -24.14 -33.82
N HIS A 103 11.82 -23.57 -32.62
CA HIS A 103 12.95 -23.86 -31.76
C HIS A 103 12.99 -25.33 -31.34
N GLU A 104 11.87 -25.88 -30.86
CA GLU A 104 11.74 -27.30 -30.50
C GLU A 104 12.10 -28.23 -31.68
N GLY A 105 11.62 -27.91 -32.89
CA GLY A 105 11.94 -28.69 -34.09
C GLY A 105 13.41 -28.58 -34.51
N PHE A 106 14.07 -27.46 -34.21
CA PHE A 106 15.49 -27.29 -34.50
C PHE A 106 16.38 -28.03 -33.48
N GLU A 107 16.00 -28.03 -32.19
CA GLU A 107 16.69 -28.81 -31.16
C GLU A 107 16.63 -30.30 -31.49
N ASP A 108 15.45 -30.85 -31.83
CA ASP A 108 15.29 -32.25 -32.25
C ASP A 108 16.12 -32.60 -33.50
N TYR A 109 16.17 -31.69 -34.48
CA TYR A 109 17.02 -31.88 -35.67
C TYR A 109 18.52 -31.93 -35.30
N THR A 110 18.99 -31.06 -34.40
CA THR A 110 20.40 -31.04 -33.98
C THR A 110 20.78 -32.25 -33.14
N GLU A 111 19.91 -32.69 -32.22
CA GLU A 111 20.16 -33.81 -31.32
C GLU A 111 20.20 -35.14 -32.10
N ASN A 112 19.31 -35.32 -33.07
CA ASN A 112 19.35 -36.45 -34.00
C ASN A 112 20.57 -36.43 -34.93
N ARG A 113 21.10 -35.26 -35.31
CA ARG A 113 22.35 -35.17 -36.10
C ARG A 113 23.58 -35.52 -35.28
N ILE A 114 23.65 -35.10 -34.02
CA ILE A 114 24.79 -35.40 -33.14
C ILE A 114 24.83 -36.90 -32.83
N GLN A 115 23.69 -37.55 -32.59
CA GLN A 115 23.64 -39.00 -32.34
C GLN A 115 23.95 -39.84 -33.59
N ASN A 116 23.64 -39.34 -34.79
CA ASN A 116 23.87 -40.07 -36.05
C ASN A 116 25.16 -39.68 -36.80
N SER A 117 25.97 -38.77 -36.27
CA SER A 117 27.26 -38.40 -36.86
C SER A 117 28.37 -39.35 -36.39
N ARG A 118 28.83 -40.24 -37.28
CA ARG A 118 30.11 -40.96 -37.13
C ARG A 118 31.25 -39.99 -37.46
N GLU A 119 31.87 -39.38 -36.45
CA GLU A 119 33.14 -38.67 -36.64
C GLU A 119 34.29 -39.65 -36.91
N PRO A 120 35.23 -39.33 -37.83
CA PRO A 120 36.51 -40.01 -37.92
C PRO A 120 37.40 -39.59 -36.75
N GLU A 121 37.97 -40.57 -36.02
CA GLU A 121 38.91 -40.34 -34.92
C GLU A 121 40.17 -39.60 -35.39
N ILE A 122 40.21 -38.27 -35.25
CA ILE A 122 41.43 -37.48 -35.47
C ILE A 122 41.63 -36.50 -34.30
N ILE A 123 42.64 -36.84 -33.48
CA ILE A 123 43.34 -36.06 -32.44
C ILE A 123 42.65 -36.00 -31.07
N LYS A 124 42.89 -37.08 -30.30
CA LYS A 124 43.07 -37.00 -28.84
C LYS A 124 44.35 -36.18 -28.59
N ASN A 125 44.24 -35.10 -27.80
CA ASN A 125 45.32 -34.27 -27.23
C ASN A 125 45.33 -32.80 -27.67
N VAL A 126 44.20 -32.10 -27.51
CA VAL A 126 44.24 -30.67 -27.20
C VAL A 126 44.10 -30.56 -25.68
N PRO A 127 45.02 -29.89 -24.95
CA PRO A 127 44.76 -29.56 -23.56
C PRO A 127 43.56 -28.61 -23.57
N VAL A 128 42.43 -29.08 -23.05
CA VAL A 128 41.29 -28.23 -22.73
C VAL A 128 41.81 -27.24 -21.71
N ILE A 129 42.13 -26.02 -22.16
CA ILE A 129 42.37 -24.90 -21.27
C ILE A 129 41.03 -24.71 -20.56
N ALA A 130 40.94 -25.21 -19.32
CA ALA A 130 39.78 -25.03 -18.48
C ALA A 130 39.53 -23.52 -18.38
N LYS A 131 38.48 -23.06 -19.05
CA LYS A 131 38.02 -21.68 -18.97
C LYS A 131 37.81 -21.38 -17.48
N PRO A 132 38.44 -20.34 -16.90
CA PRO A 132 38.28 -20.05 -15.48
C PRO A 132 36.81 -19.75 -15.19
N SER A 133 36.09 -20.71 -14.61
CA SER A 133 34.71 -20.53 -14.20
C SER A 133 34.69 -19.69 -12.92
N MET A 134 34.20 -18.46 -13.02
CA MET A 134 34.00 -17.63 -11.84
C MET A 134 32.95 -18.30 -10.96
N LYS A 135 33.27 -18.51 -9.67
CA LYS A 135 32.36 -19.13 -8.70
C LYS A 135 31.22 -18.18 -8.39
N LEU A 136 30.00 -18.68 -8.51
CA LEU A 136 28.80 -17.96 -8.12
C LEU A 136 28.67 -17.94 -6.59
N SER A 137 28.32 -16.80 -6.01
CA SER A 137 27.97 -16.67 -4.60
C SER A 137 26.58 -17.26 -4.33
N THR A 138 26.32 -17.66 -3.08
CA THR A 138 24.99 -18.10 -2.64
C THR A 138 24.13 -16.90 -2.24
N TYR A 139 22.82 -16.97 -2.48
CA TYR A 139 21.88 -15.94 -2.05
C TYR A 139 21.02 -16.43 -0.88
N ASP A 140 21.17 -15.78 0.28
CA ASP A 140 20.45 -16.10 1.52
C ASP A 140 19.40 -15.06 1.91
N GLY A 141 19.18 -14.04 1.07
CA GLY A 141 18.19 -12.98 1.28
C GLY A 141 18.65 -11.83 2.17
N LYS A 142 19.90 -11.83 2.66
CA LYS A 142 20.43 -10.76 3.52
C LYS A 142 20.95 -9.55 2.76
N THR A 143 21.45 -9.76 1.55
CA THR A 143 21.85 -8.68 0.64
C THR A 143 20.66 -8.29 -0.23
N SER A 144 20.59 -7.03 -0.68
CA SER A 144 19.55 -6.60 -1.63
C SER A 144 19.54 -7.52 -2.86
N TRP A 145 18.34 -7.97 -3.25
CA TRP A 145 18.15 -8.81 -4.42
C TRP A 145 18.73 -8.16 -5.68
N GLN A 146 18.57 -6.84 -5.86
CA GLN A 146 19.10 -6.11 -7.02
C GLN A 146 20.63 -6.17 -7.08
N VAL A 147 21.30 -6.02 -5.93
CA VAL A 147 22.77 -6.11 -5.85
C VAL A 147 23.24 -7.51 -6.23
N TYR A 148 22.56 -8.54 -5.72
CA TYR A 148 22.87 -9.92 -6.06
C TYR A 148 22.58 -10.23 -7.55
N LYS A 149 21.45 -9.77 -8.09
CA LYS A 149 21.06 -9.93 -9.49
C LYS A 149 22.10 -9.32 -10.43
N THR A 150 22.63 -8.14 -10.11
CA THR A 150 23.73 -7.51 -10.87
C THR A 150 25.00 -8.35 -10.82
N GLN A 151 25.43 -8.79 -9.63
CA GLN A 151 26.62 -9.65 -9.48
C GLN A 151 26.48 -10.97 -10.23
N PHE A 152 25.30 -11.60 -10.13
CA PHE A 152 24.95 -12.82 -10.83
C PHE A 152 25.03 -12.64 -12.35
N SER A 153 24.46 -11.56 -12.89
CA SER A 153 24.48 -11.29 -14.34
C SER A 153 25.90 -11.10 -14.88
N ILE A 154 26.76 -10.35 -14.18
CA ILE A 154 28.17 -10.16 -14.55
C ILE A 154 28.92 -11.51 -14.62
N ILE A 155 28.72 -12.37 -13.61
CA ILE A 155 29.36 -13.69 -13.55
C ILE A 155 28.79 -14.62 -14.64
N ALA A 156 27.47 -14.61 -14.85
CA ALA A 156 26.81 -15.42 -15.86
C ALA A 156 27.23 -15.04 -17.28
N GLU A 157 27.42 -13.75 -17.55
CA GLU A 157 27.95 -13.23 -18.82
C GLU A 157 29.41 -13.62 -19.03
N ALA A 158 30.26 -13.46 -18.01
CA ALA A 158 31.66 -13.90 -18.06
C ALA A 158 31.80 -15.41 -18.32
N ASN A 159 30.87 -16.20 -17.78
CA ASN A 159 30.80 -17.66 -17.97
C ASN A 159 30.10 -18.07 -19.29
N GLY A 160 29.52 -17.14 -20.05
CA GLY A 160 28.79 -17.44 -21.29
C GLY A 160 27.53 -18.28 -21.08
N SER A 161 26.83 -18.09 -19.95
CA SER A 161 25.66 -18.90 -19.59
C SER A 161 24.41 -18.44 -20.35
N GLY A 162 23.78 -19.35 -21.10
CA GLY A 162 22.47 -19.11 -21.75
C GLY A 162 21.30 -19.07 -20.74
N SER A 163 20.10 -18.66 -21.18
CA SER A 163 18.93 -18.41 -20.32
C SER A 163 18.58 -19.58 -19.37
N ILE A 164 18.53 -20.81 -19.90
CA ILE A 164 18.23 -22.02 -19.12
C ILE A 164 19.34 -22.32 -18.09
N THR A 165 20.60 -22.07 -18.46
CA THR A 165 21.74 -22.28 -17.55
C THR A 165 21.74 -21.23 -16.43
N LYS A 166 21.37 -19.98 -16.74
CA LYS A 166 21.16 -18.93 -15.73
C LYS A 166 20.07 -19.31 -14.74
N ALA A 167 18.92 -19.82 -15.21
CA ALA A 167 17.84 -20.25 -14.32
C ALA A 167 18.28 -21.38 -13.37
N ARG A 168 18.95 -22.41 -13.91
CA ARG A 168 19.50 -23.52 -13.08
C ARG A 168 20.52 -23.04 -12.06
N GLN A 169 21.45 -22.19 -12.49
CA GLN A 169 22.49 -21.62 -11.61
C GLN A 169 21.87 -20.73 -10.53
N LEU A 170 20.86 -19.93 -10.89
CA LEU A 170 20.13 -19.11 -9.94
C LEU A 170 19.41 -19.99 -8.91
N ALA A 171 18.62 -20.96 -9.34
CA ALA A 171 17.94 -21.91 -8.45
C ALA A 171 18.92 -22.65 -7.53
N ALA A 172 20.07 -23.09 -8.07
CA ALA A 172 21.13 -23.75 -7.30
C ALA A 172 21.87 -22.83 -6.33
N SER A 173 21.81 -21.51 -6.53
CA SER A 173 22.45 -20.52 -5.66
C SER A 173 21.59 -20.11 -4.45
N LEU A 174 20.28 -20.35 -4.50
CA LEU A 174 19.35 -20.05 -3.41
C LEU A 174 19.62 -20.91 -2.17
N ARG A 175 19.51 -20.31 -0.99
CA ARG A 175 19.76 -20.94 0.32
C ARG A 175 18.81 -20.35 1.37
N ALA A 176 18.57 -21.12 2.44
CA ALA A 176 17.71 -20.69 3.55
C ALA A 176 16.32 -20.23 3.03
N GLU A 177 15.82 -19.09 3.51
CA GLU A 177 14.48 -18.57 3.22
C GLU A 177 14.25 -18.24 1.73
N THR A 178 15.31 -18.02 0.95
CA THR A 178 15.18 -17.76 -0.49
C THR A 178 14.86 -19.03 -1.28
N ALA A 179 15.24 -20.21 -0.78
CA ALA A 179 14.96 -21.49 -1.43
C ALA A 179 13.45 -21.83 -1.41
N ASP A 180 12.69 -21.29 -0.46
CA ASP A 180 11.24 -21.47 -0.39
C ASP A 180 10.52 -20.90 -1.61
N ILE A 181 11.13 -19.95 -2.34
CA ILE A 181 10.55 -19.42 -3.59
C ILE A 181 10.41 -20.52 -4.65
N LEU A 182 11.29 -21.52 -4.63
CA LEU A 182 11.19 -22.65 -5.56
C LEU A 182 9.89 -23.45 -5.32
N ARG A 183 9.34 -23.45 -4.11
CA ARG A 183 8.05 -24.12 -3.81
C ARG A 183 6.84 -23.31 -4.27
N THR A 184 6.97 -22.00 -4.40
CA THR A 184 5.88 -21.11 -4.85
C THR A 184 5.73 -21.07 -6.37
N ILE A 185 6.73 -21.53 -7.12
CA ILE A 185 6.74 -21.54 -8.59
C ILE A 185 6.41 -22.95 -9.10
N PRO A 186 5.50 -23.10 -10.07
CA PRO A 186 5.22 -24.38 -10.73
C PRO A 186 6.49 -25.07 -11.28
N GLU A 187 6.59 -26.40 -11.17
CA GLU A 187 7.79 -27.18 -11.54
C GLU A 187 8.18 -27.01 -13.03
N ASP A 188 7.21 -26.79 -13.91
CA ASP A 188 7.39 -26.51 -15.34
C ASP A 188 8.02 -25.13 -15.61
N GLN A 189 7.99 -24.21 -14.64
CA GLN A 189 8.49 -22.83 -14.79
C GLN A 189 9.71 -22.52 -13.92
N GLN A 190 10.15 -23.45 -13.07
CA GLN A 190 11.35 -23.31 -12.21
C GLN A 190 12.66 -23.21 -13.00
N LEU A 191 12.65 -23.47 -14.30
CA LEU A 191 13.80 -23.32 -15.20
C LEU A 191 13.73 -22.05 -16.07
N ASN A 192 12.82 -21.14 -15.75
CA ASN A 192 12.72 -19.85 -16.40
C ASN A 192 13.34 -18.76 -15.50
N PHE A 193 14.40 -18.11 -16.00
CA PHE A 193 15.12 -17.08 -15.25
C PHE A 193 14.23 -15.87 -14.94
N GLU A 194 13.36 -15.46 -15.86
CA GLU A 194 12.50 -14.29 -15.66
C GLU A 194 11.44 -14.52 -14.60
N ILE A 195 10.84 -15.73 -14.56
CA ILE A 195 9.86 -16.11 -13.54
C ILE A 195 10.52 -16.21 -12.16
N LEU A 196 11.68 -16.85 -12.08
CA LEU A 196 12.47 -16.92 -10.85
C LEU A 196 12.88 -15.53 -10.35
N SER A 197 13.40 -14.69 -11.24
CA SER A 197 13.81 -13.32 -10.93
C SER A 197 12.62 -12.50 -10.46
N SER A 198 11.47 -12.58 -11.15
CA SER A 198 10.27 -11.81 -10.80
C SER A 198 9.70 -12.24 -9.44
N ALA A 199 9.72 -13.54 -9.13
CA ALA A 199 9.28 -14.04 -7.83
C ALA A 199 10.22 -13.61 -6.69
N LEU A 200 11.53 -13.58 -6.95
CA LEU A 200 12.55 -13.05 -6.05
C LEU A 200 12.38 -11.53 -5.86
N GLU A 201 12.10 -10.79 -6.93
CA GLU A 201 11.78 -9.35 -6.87
C GLU A 201 10.53 -9.09 -6.05
N LEU A 202 9.46 -9.85 -6.23
CA LEU A 202 8.21 -9.64 -5.51
C LEU A 202 8.36 -9.91 -4.01
N ARG A 203 9.09 -10.96 -3.64
CA ARG A 203 9.22 -11.38 -2.23
C ARG A 203 10.31 -10.61 -1.48
N PHE A 204 11.40 -10.26 -2.17
CA PHE A 204 12.54 -9.53 -1.63
C PHE A 204 12.67 -8.12 -2.22
N ASP A 205 11.52 -7.51 -2.56
CA ASP A 205 11.44 -6.19 -3.17
C ASP A 205 12.15 -5.13 -2.33
N GLU A 206 12.59 -4.06 -2.99
CA GLU A 206 13.30 -2.95 -2.39
C GLU A 206 12.51 -2.33 -1.23
N LYS A 207 11.16 -2.35 -1.30
CA LYS A 207 10.29 -1.92 -0.19
C LYS A 207 10.43 -2.82 1.04
N CYS A 208 10.41 -4.14 0.86
CA CYS A 208 10.59 -5.11 1.94
C CYS A 208 12.00 -5.01 2.53
N PHE A 209 13.02 -4.78 1.70
CA PHE A 209 14.40 -4.58 2.13
C PHE A 209 14.60 -3.27 2.94
N LYS A 210 13.96 -2.18 2.50
CA LYS A 210 13.92 -0.90 3.25
C LYS A 210 13.21 -1.08 4.59
N ASP A 211 12.05 -1.74 4.59
CA ASP A 211 11.28 -1.98 5.81
C ASP A 211 12.00 -2.93 6.78
N TYR A 212 12.71 -3.95 6.27
CA TYR A 212 13.57 -4.82 7.06
C TYR A 212 14.76 -4.06 7.65
N SER A 213 15.43 -3.20 6.87
CA SER A 213 16.53 -2.37 7.36
C SER A 213 16.06 -1.38 8.45
N ARG A 214 14.85 -0.79 8.30
CA ARG A 214 14.20 0.03 9.33
C ARG A 214 13.88 -0.76 10.59
N LEU A 215 13.40 -1.99 10.43
CA LEU A 215 13.11 -2.89 11.54
C LEU A 215 14.40 -3.30 12.27
N GLN A 216 15.47 -3.60 11.52
CA GLN A 216 16.79 -3.86 12.09
C GLN A 216 17.29 -2.65 12.88
N LEU A 217 17.26 -1.43 12.33
CA LEU A 217 17.63 -0.21 13.05
C LEU A 217 16.87 -0.03 14.37
N LYS A 218 15.56 -0.31 14.38
CA LYS A 218 14.72 -0.19 15.59
C LYS A 218 14.97 -1.27 16.64
N THR A 219 15.44 -2.44 16.22
CA THR A 219 15.66 -3.59 17.10
C THR A 219 17.13 -3.80 17.45
N HIS A 220 18.02 -3.04 16.83
CA HIS A 220 19.45 -3.12 17.06
C HIS A 220 19.80 -2.60 18.44
N GLN A 221 20.66 -3.34 19.16
CA GLN A 221 21.13 -3.01 20.48
C GLN A 221 22.60 -3.44 20.56
N GLN A 222 23.45 -2.58 21.10
CA GLN A 222 24.89 -2.84 21.18
C GLN A 222 25.16 -4.16 21.90
N ARG A 223 25.86 -5.08 21.22
CA ARG A 223 26.21 -6.40 21.77
C ARG A 223 27.36 -6.27 22.78
N PRO A 224 27.55 -7.24 23.70
CA PRO A 224 28.54 -7.11 24.79
C PRO A 224 29.99 -7.04 24.30
N ASN A 225 30.24 -7.52 23.08
CA ASN A 225 31.56 -7.61 22.47
C ASN A 225 31.69 -6.71 21.23
N GLU A 226 30.75 -5.78 21.03
CA GLU A 226 30.70 -4.87 19.88
C GLU A 226 31.14 -3.48 20.29
N THR A 227 32.15 -2.96 19.60
CA THR A 227 32.66 -1.62 19.85
C THR A 227 31.65 -0.57 19.38
N LEU A 228 31.71 0.63 19.97
CA LEU A 228 30.86 1.74 19.55
C LEU A 228 31.09 2.12 18.07
N GLN A 229 32.30 1.95 17.57
CA GLN A 229 32.64 2.20 16.16
C GLN A 229 32.00 1.17 15.22
N GLU A 230 32.02 -0.13 15.58
CA GLU A 230 31.36 -1.18 14.81
C GLU A 230 29.84 -0.97 14.77
N LEU A 231 29.26 -0.59 15.91
CA LEU A 231 27.85 -0.22 16.02
C LEU A 231 27.51 0.99 15.11
N ALA A 232 28.32 2.05 15.17
CA ALA A 232 28.10 3.24 14.37
C ALA A 232 28.18 2.97 12.86
N MET A 233 29.17 2.19 12.43
CA MET A 233 29.30 1.79 11.03
C MET A 233 28.12 0.93 10.54
N ASP A 234 27.62 0.00 11.37
CA ASP A 234 26.48 -0.83 10.97
C ASP A 234 25.17 -0.02 10.94
N ILE A 235 24.95 0.89 11.90
CA ILE A 235 23.80 1.81 11.91
C ILE A 235 23.85 2.77 10.72
N GLU A 236 25.02 3.31 10.38
CA GLU A 236 25.20 4.18 9.21
C GLU A 236 24.90 3.42 7.91
N ARG A 237 25.43 2.20 7.77
CA ARG A 237 25.13 1.32 6.63
C ARG A 237 23.65 1.02 6.52
N LEU A 238 22.99 0.60 7.60
CA LEU A 238 21.56 0.28 7.62
C LEU A 238 20.70 1.52 7.36
N SER A 239 21.11 2.70 7.83
CA SER A 239 20.41 3.96 7.61
C SER A 239 20.48 4.40 6.15
N HIS A 240 21.65 4.27 5.52
CA HIS A 240 21.77 4.53 4.07
C HIS A 240 20.86 3.63 3.23
N LEU A 241 20.69 2.38 3.65
CA LEU A 241 19.81 1.42 2.98
C LEU A 241 18.31 1.69 3.27
N ALA A 242 17.97 2.11 4.48
CA ALA A 242 16.59 2.38 4.92
C ALA A 242 16.02 3.73 4.42
N PHE A 243 16.91 4.71 4.17
CA PHE A 243 16.57 6.10 3.85
C PHE A 243 17.21 6.57 2.52
N SER A 244 17.43 5.65 1.58
CA SER A 244 17.97 5.94 0.24
C SER A 244 17.14 6.95 -0.57
N ASP A 245 15.86 7.13 -0.22
CA ASP A 245 14.91 7.98 -0.94
C ASP A 245 14.50 9.22 -0.13
N CYS A 246 15.03 9.38 1.08
CA CYS A 246 14.70 10.50 1.96
C CYS A 246 15.63 11.69 1.72
N SER A 247 15.21 12.89 2.18
CA SER A 247 16.03 14.11 2.10
C SER A 247 17.38 13.92 2.79
N THR A 248 18.37 14.70 2.35
CA THR A 248 19.74 14.69 2.93
C THR A 248 19.71 14.93 4.44
N GLU A 249 18.83 15.81 4.92
CA GLU A 249 18.63 16.08 6.34
C GLU A 249 18.19 14.84 7.13
N VAL A 250 17.25 14.05 6.61
CA VAL A 250 16.78 12.80 7.27
C VAL A 250 17.87 11.74 7.24
N ARG A 251 18.67 11.70 6.17
CA ARG A 251 19.79 10.75 6.02
C ARG A 251 20.94 11.04 6.99
N GLU A 252 21.17 12.30 7.34
CA GLU A 252 22.24 12.71 8.27
C GLU A 252 21.81 12.66 9.74
N THR A 253 20.53 12.92 10.03
CA THR A 253 20.02 12.97 11.42
C THR A 253 19.54 11.63 11.95
N SER A 254 18.97 10.77 11.10
CA SER A 254 18.44 9.46 11.53
C SER A 254 19.50 8.51 12.11
N PRO A 255 20.69 8.34 11.50
CA PRO A 255 21.71 7.44 12.03
C PRO A 255 22.17 7.82 13.45
N LEU A 256 22.28 9.11 13.74
CA LEU A 256 22.66 9.62 15.06
C LEU A 256 21.61 9.28 16.12
N GLN A 257 20.32 9.45 15.79
CA GLN A 257 19.24 9.09 16.70
C GLN A 257 19.22 7.59 17.01
N TYR A 258 19.34 6.73 15.98
CA TYR A 258 19.41 5.28 16.19
C TYR A 258 20.67 4.86 16.94
N LEU A 259 21.79 5.55 16.78
CA LEU A 259 23.03 5.28 17.53
C LEU A 259 22.84 5.55 19.03
N ILE A 260 22.20 6.66 19.39
CA ILE A 260 21.86 7.02 20.77
C ILE A 260 20.93 5.95 21.35
N ASP A 261 19.85 5.59 20.65
CA ASP A 261 18.85 4.64 21.12
C ASP A 261 19.37 3.19 21.24
N SER A 262 20.41 2.84 20.48
CA SER A 262 21.00 1.49 20.44
C SER A 262 22.20 1.31 21.37
N ALA A 263 22.76 2.39 21.94
CA ALA A 263 23.95 2.34 22.79
C ALA A 263 23.63 1.71 24.16
N ARG A 264 24.50 0.85 24.69
CA ARG A 264 24.25 0.13 25.95
C ARG A 264 24.44 0.98 27.22
N ASP A 265 25.34 1.96 27.16
CA ASP A 265 25.74 2.76 28.31
C ASP A 265 24.86 4.02 28.43
N LEU A 266 24.18 4.16 29.57
CA LEU A 266 23.28 5.27 29.87
C LEU A 266 24.01 6.62 30.00
N GLU A 267 25.31 6.61 30.28
CA GLU A 267 26.15 7.82 30.25
C GLU A 267 26.45 8.25 28.81
N ILE A 268 26.69 7.30 27.91
CA ILE A 268 26.90 7.57 26.47
C ILE A 268 25.59 8.04 25.80
N GLN A 269 24.45 7.47 26.18
CA GLN A 269 23.12 7.94 25.74
C GLN A 269 22.80 9.37 26.18
N LYS A 270 23.41 9.86 27.26
CA LYS A 270 23.22 11.22 27.79
C LYS A 270 24.28 12.22 27.32
N ALA A 271 25.40 11.73 26.81
CA ALA A 271 26.54 12.54 26.39
C ALA A 271 26.58 12.81 24.87
N LEU A 272 25.85 12.01 24.08
CA LEU A 272 25.60 12.20 22.65
C LEU A 272 24.26 12.92 22.42
#